data_AF-A0A4R3LMS8-F1
#
_entry.id   AF-A0A4R3LMS8-F1
#
_cell.length_a   1.000
_cell.length_b   1.000
_cell.length_c   1.000
_cell.angle_alpha   90.00
_cell.angle_beta   90.00
_cell.angle_gamma   90.00
#
_symmetry.space_group_name_H-M   'P 1'
#
loop_
_entity.id
_entity.type
_entity.pdbx_description
1 polymer ?
#
loop_
_entity_poly.entity_id
_entity_poly.type
_entity_poly.pdbx_seq_one_letter_code
_entity_poly.pdbx_strand_id
1 'polypeptide(L)'
;MGRKPDLCPSCEAPVHPKATECPDCGAALPRRSLLLPVLVGVAGVCVALLAGAAVWIVLGPAGSAPPAPPQVAVAPPPPAPEPVPSAPPAALPPPAAAPQSDSAVQSEPPPAEAPLPLPQVRPGTAGPPADAAARRELARMTQDNFVQNGLDMKVSATGPDSKVMSIVFSFPAKTAVELIVGGPFPRQCRARGFTSIDFVDPSGAAWVYDIATDQLTAK
;
A
#
# COMPACT_ATOMS: atom_id res chain seq x y z
N MET A 1 -22.71 -1.97 -8.37
CA MET A 1 -23.41 -1.43 -7.19
C MET A 1 -22.37 -0.74 -6.31
N GLY A 2 -22.46 0.58 -6.12
CA GLY A 2 -21.53 1.30 -5.26
C GLY A 2 -21.78 1.00 -3.78
N ARG A 3 -20.72 0.74 -3.00
CA ARG A 3 -20.84 0.70 -1.53
C ARG A 3 -21.07 2.14 -1.06
N LYS A 4 -22.11 2.37 -0.25
CA LYS A 4 -22.32 3.67 0.39
C LYS A 4 -21.09 3.96 1.28
N PRO A 5 -20.58 5.20 1.31
CA PRO A 5 -19.52 5.57 2.25
C PRO A 5 -20.02 5.37 3.68
N ASP A 6 -19.16 4.85 4.55
CA ASP A 6 -19.44 4.85 5.99
C ASP A 6 -19.31 6.29 6.52
N LEU A 7 -20.25 6.70 7.37
CA LEU A 7 -20.34 8.05 7.95
C LEU A 7 -20.00 7.98 9.44
N CYS A 8 -19.36 9.02 9.98
CA CYS A 8 -19.07 9.08 11.41
C CYS A 8 -20.38 9.19 12.23
N PRO A 9 -20.58 8.37 13.29
CA PRO A 9 -21.78 8.45 14.12
C PRO A 9 -21.87 9.71 15.01
N SER A 10 -20.80 10.49 15.14
CA SER A 10 -20.78 11.72 15.96
C SER A 10 -20.91 13.02 15.16
N CYS A 11 -20.34 13.09 13.95
CA CYS A 11 -20.31 14.32 13.14
C CYS A 11 -20.79 14.13 11.70
N GLU A 12 -21.26 12.93 11.33
CA GLU A 12 -21.74 12.57 9.99
C GLU A 12 -20.73 12.75 8.84
N ALA A 13 -19.47 13.10 9.14
CA ALA A 13 -18.42 13.22 8.13
C ALA A 13 -18.11 11.86 7.46
N PRO A 14 -17.79 11.85 6.15
CA PRO A 14 -17.45 10.62 5.44
C PRO A 14 -16.12 10.04 5.95
N VAL A 15 -16.15 8.83 6.49
CA VAL A 15 -14.98 8.16 7.07
C VAL A 15 -14.48 7.02 6.20
N HIS A 16 -13.15 6.91 6.09
CA HIS A 16 -12.54 5.80 5.36
C HIS A 16 -12.75 4.47 6.12
N PRO A 17 -13.16 3.36 5.47
CA PRO A 17 -13.54 2.11 6.16
C PRO A 17 -12.39 1.38 6.88
N LYS A 18 -11.15 1.90 6.79
CA LYS A 18 -9.98 1.42 7.56
C LYS A 18 -9.57 2.36 8.71
N ALA A 19 -10.23 3.51 8.88
CA ALA A 19 -9.93 4.44 9.96
C ALA A 19 -10.46 3.91 11.31
N THR A 20 -9.66 4.04 12.36
CA THR A 20 -10.05 3.73 13.75
C THR A 20 -10.66 4.91 14.47
N GLU A 21 -10.47 6.12 13.95
CA GLU A 21 -10.87 7.40 14.54
C GLU A 21 -11.39 8.29 13.41
N CYS A 22 -12.38 9.15 13.69
CA CYS A 22 -12.86 10.13 12.72
C CYS A 22 -11.81 11.25 12.55
N PRO A 23 -11.40 11.58 11.31
CA PRO A 23 -10.39 12.61 11.09
C PRO A 23 -10.86 14.02 11.44
N ASP A 24 -12.17 14.28 11.43
CA ASP A 24 -12.75 15.62 11.65
C ASP A 24 -13.07 15.91 13.11
N CYS A 25 -13.52 14.90 13.89
CA CYS A 25 -13.94 15.09 15.28
C CYS A 25 -13.14 14.26 16.31
N GLY A 26 -12.21 13.40 15.89
CA GLY A 26 -11.43 12.54 16.77
C GLY A 26 -12.21 11.43 17.48
N ALA A 27 -13.53 11.29 17.23
CA ALA A 27 -14.33 10.23 17.84
C ALA A 27 -13.85 8.84 17.40
N ALA A 28 -13.66 7.94 18.37
CA ALA A 28 -13.28 6.56 18.12
C ALA A 28 -14.38 5.86 17.30
N LEU A 29 -14.03 5.34 16.13
CA LEU A 29 -14.95 4.63 15.26
C LEU A 29 -15.09 3.18 15.76
N PRO A 30 -16.31 2.68 16.02
CA PRO A 30 -16.49 1.31 16.46
C PRO A 30 -16.00 0.37 15.35
N ARG A 31 -14.90 -0.35 15.59
CA ARG A 31 -14.39 -1.36 14.65
C ARG A 31 -15.51 -2.34 14.33
N ARG A 32 -16.02 -2.28 13.09
CA ARG A 32 -16.97 -3.26 12.54
C ARG A 32 -16.29 -4.63 12.64
N SER A 33 -16.69 -5.42 13.64
CA SER A 33 -15.99 -6.66 13.96
C SER A 33 -16.18 -7.66 12.83
N LEU A 34 -15.14 -7.82 12.01
CA LEU A 34 -15.12 -8.68 10.83
C LEU A 34 -15.29 -10.17 11.20
N LEU A 35 -15.12 -10.52 12.47
CA LEU A 35 -15.47 -11.82 13.05
C LEU A 35 -16.96 -12.14 12.98
N LEU A 36 -17.86 -11.15 13.06
CA LEU A 36 -19.30 -11.38 13.15
C LEU A 36 -19.89 -12.04 11.89
N PRO A 37 -19.63 -11.56 10.65
CA PRO A 37 -20.04 -12.30 9.44
C PRO A 37 -19.31 -13.64 9.26
N VAL A 38 -18.07 -13.78 9.74
CA VAL A 38 -17.33 -15.06 9.69
C VAL A 38 -17.97 -16.09 10.60
N LEU A 39 -18.32 -15.73 11.83
CA LEU A 39 -19.01 -16.60 12.79
C LEU A 39 -20.38 -17.05 12.27
N VAL A 40 -21.15 -16.14 11.66
CA VAL A 40 -22.43 -16.48 11.01
C VAL A 40 -22.22 -17.45 9.84
N GLY A 41 -21.19 -17.23 9.02
CA GLY A 41 -20.83 -18.14 7.93
C GLY A 41 -20.44 -19.54 8.43
N VAL A 42 -19.57 -19.63 9.44
CA VAL A 42 -19.16 -20.92 10.04
C VAL A 42 -20.36 -21.65 10.66
N ALA A 43 -21.21 -20.95 11.41
CA ALA A 43 -22.42 -21.54 11.97
C ALA A 43 -23.36 -22.10 10.88
N GLY A 44 -23.56 -21.37 9.78
CA GLY A 44 -24.35 -21.83 8.63
C GLY A 44 -23.78 -23.10 7.98
N VAL A 45 -22.45 -23.17 7.80
CA VAL A 45 -21.77 -24.37 7.27
C VAL A 45 -21.92 -25.56 8.22
N CYS A 46 -21.78 -25.37 9.54
CA CYS A 46 -22.00 -26.44 10.51
C CYS A 46 -23.43 -26.99 10.46
N VAL A 47 -24.44 -26.13 10.36
CA VAL A 47 -25.85 -26.55 10.22
C VAL A 47 -26.07 -27.32 8.92
N ALA A 48 -25.51 -26.85 7.79
CA ALA A 48 -25.60 -27.55 6.51
C ALA A 48 -24.94 -28.93 6.53
N LEU A 49 -23.77 -29.07 7.17
CA LEU A 49 -23.08 -30.34 7.34
C LEU A 49 -23.86 -31.32 8.22
N LEU A 50 -24.44 -30.84 9.33
CA LEU A 50 -25.28 -31.67 10.21
C LEU A 50 -26.55 -32.15 9.49
N ALA A 51 -27.21 -31.28 8.71
CA ALA A 51 -28.35 -31.66 7.89
C ALA A 51 -27.97 -32.67 6.80
N GLY A 52 -26.85 -32.46 6.11
CA GLY A 52 -26.33 -33.39 5.10
C GLY A 52 -25.97 -34.76 5.69
N ALA A 53 -25.33 -34.79 6.86
CA ALA A 53 -25.01 -36.03 7.57
C ALA A 53 -26.27 -36.76 8.03
N ALA A 54 -27.28 -36.06 8.56
CA ALA A 54 -28.55 -36.65 8.93
C ALA A 54 -29.27 -37.26 7.72
N VAL A 55 -29.30 -36.57 6.58
CA VAL A 55 -29.86 -37.11 5.32
C VAL A 55 -29.06 -38.32 4.84
N TRP A 56 -27.73 -38.31 4.94
CA TRP A 56 -26.88 -39.45 4.53
C TRP A 56 -27.03 -40.66 5.45
N ILE A 57 -27.37 -40.47 6.73
CA ILE A 57 -27.70 -41.56 7.66
C ILE A 57 -29.09 -42.16 7.35
N VAL A 58 -30.06 -41.35 6.93
CA VAL A 58 -31.43 -41.81 6.60
C VAL A 58 -31.53 -42.42 5.19
N LEU A 59 -30.76 -41.91 4.22
CA LEU A 59 -30.67 -42.44 2.84
C LEU A 59 -29.43 -43.32 2.62
N GLY A 60 -28.72 -43.70 3.69
CA GLY A 60 -27.50 -44.49 3.62
C GLY A 60 -27.73 -45.83 2.90
N PRO A 61 -26.86 -46.24 1.96
CA PRO A 61 -27.15 -47.33 1.05
C PRO A 61 -27.14 -48.70 1.76
N ALA A 62 -28.33 -49.28 1.91
CA ALA A 62 -28.49 -50.71 2.13
C ALA A 62 -28.17 -51.51 0.85
N GLY A 63 -26.88 -51.57 0.51
CA GLY A 63 -26.30 -52.52 -0.45
C GLY A 63 -26.32 -52.14 -1.95
N SER A 64 -25.66 -53.00 -2.73
CA SER A 64 -25.54 -52.98 -4.21
C SER A 64 -24.54 -51.97 -4.81
N ALA A 65 -23.26 -52.35 -4.82
CA ALA A 65 -22.26 -51.70 -5.67
C ALA A 65 -22.48 -52.09 -7.16
N PRO A 66 -22.53 -51.13 -8.11
CA PRO A 66 -22.59 -51.45 -9.54
C PRO A 66 -21.22 -51.88 -10.09
N PRO A 67 -21.17 -52.74 -11.12
CA PRO A 67 -19.91 -53.19 -11.73
C PRO A 67 -19.21 -52.08 -12.51
N ALA A 68 -17.88 -52.10 -12.50
CA ALA A 68 -17.06 -51.09 -13.17
C ALA A 68 -17.13 -51.16 -14.71
N PRO A 69 -17.18 -50.02 -15.42
CA PRO A 69 -17.10 -50.00 -16.88
C PRO A 69 -15.68 -50.33 -17.38
N PRO A 70 -15.55 -50.92 -18.59
CA PRO A 70 -14.25 -51.28 -19.17
C PRO A 70 -13.44 -50.04 -19.58
N GLN A 71 -12.13 -50.08 -19.35
CA GLN A 71 -11.20 -49.02 -19.77
C GLN A 71 -10.91 -49.14 -21.27
N VAL A 72 -11.11 -48.05 -22.02
CA VAL A 72 -10.71 -47.95 -23.43
C VAL A 72 -9.30 -47.38 -23.51
N ALA A 73 -8.38 -48.12 -24.15
CA ALA A 73 -7.01 -47.66 -24.35
C ALA A 73 -6.96 -46.48 -25.33
N VAL A 74 -6.34 -45.38 -24.91
CA VAL A 74 -6.12 -44.19 -25.77
C VAL A 74 -4.81 -44.36 -26.54
N ALA A 75 -4.87 -44.20 -27.86
CA ALA A 75 -3.71 -44.30 -28.75
C ALA A 75 -2.74 -43.11 -28.60
N PRO A 76 -1.42 -43.28 -28.86
CA PRO A 76 -0.45 -42.21 -28.77
C PRO A 76 -0.62 -41.15 -29.89
N PRO A 77 -0.27 -39.87 -29.64
CA PRO A 77 -0.40 -38.79 -30.61
C PRO A 77 0.68 -38.84 -31.72
N PRO A 78 0.40 -38.28 -32.91
CA PRO A 78 1.36 -38.23 -34.03
C PRO A 78 2.47 -37.15 -33.81
N PRO A 79 3.63 -37.30 -34.49
CA PRO A 79 4.75 -36.36 -34.40
C PRO A 79 4.48 -35.01 -35.10
N ALA A 80 5.19 -33.97 -34.66
CA ALA A 80 5.02 -32.59 -35.13
C ALA A 80 5.72 -32.31 -36.48
N PRO A 81 5.25 -31.32 -37.27
CA PRO A 81 5.88 -30.92 -38.54
C PRO A 81 7.17 -30.12 -38.36
N GLU A 82 8.07 -30.23 -39.34
CA GLU A 82 9.34 -29.50 -39.40
C GLU A 82 9.18 -28.02 -39.80
N PRO A 83 10.06 -27.10 -39.34
CA PRO A 83 10.03 -25.69 -39.72
C PRO A 83 10.67 -25.45 -41.11
N VAL A 84 9.99 -24.65 -41.96
CA VAL A 84 10.50 -24.24 -43.28
C VAL A 84 11.46 -23.04 -43.20
N PRO A 85 12.52 -22.97 -44.02
CA PRO A 85 13.44 -21.83 -44.06
C PRO A 85 12.81 -20.57 -44.67
N SER A 86 13.09 -19.41 -44.10
CA SER A 86 12.78 -18.10 -44.70
C SER A 86 14.06 -17.33 -45.05
N ALA A 87 14.07 -16.73 -46.24
CA ALA A 87 15.21 -16.09 -46.88
C ALA A 87 15.23 -14.54 -46.63
N PRO A 88 16.35 -13.83 -46.89
CA PRO A 88 16.50 -12.37 -46.69
C PRO A 88 15.88 -11.57 -47.89
N PRO A 89 15.94 -10.21 -47.97
CA PRO A 89 16.73 -9.21 -47.22
C PRO A 89 15.91 -7.98 -46.72
N ALA A 90 16.47 -6.90 -46.17
CA ALA A 90 17.07 -5.76 -46.90
C ALA A 90 17.85 -4.81 -45.95
N ALA A 91 18.76 -4.00 -46.50
CA ALA A 91 19.68 -3.11 -45.75
C ALA A 91 19.29 -1.62 -45.84
N LEU A 92 19.82 -0.80 -44.90
CA LEU A 92 20.17 0.65 -44.92
C LEU A 92 20.11 1.22 -43.47
N PRO A 93 20.73 2.39 -43.15
CA PRO A 93 22.16 2.73 -43.16
C PRO A 93 22.70 3.17 -41.75
N PRO A 94 24.03 3.35 -41.55
CA PRO A 94 24.63 3.96 -40.34
C PRO A 94 24.64 5.51 -40.40
N PRO A 95 25.11 6.28 -39.38
CA PRO A 95 25.78 5.94 -38.09
C PRO A 95 24.89 6.32 -36.85
N ALA A 96 25.31 6.53 -35.59
CA ALA A 96 26.61 6.81 -34.96
C ALA A 96 26.71 6.42 -33.45
N ALA A 97 27.64 7.04 -32.72
CA ALA A 97 27.99 6.83 -31.29
C ALA A 97 27.09 7.63 -30.31
N ALA A 98 27.04 7.40 -28.98
CA ALA A 98 28.04 6.80 -28.07
C ALA A 98 27.38 6.02 -26.88
N PRO A 99 27.95 5.88 -25.64
CA PRO A 99 28.38 4.58 -25.14
C PRO A 99 27.56 3.99 -23.97
N GLN A 100 27.49 2.64 -23.97
CA GLN A 100 27.48 1.68 -22.84
C GLN A 100 27.06 2.14 -21.43
N SER A 101 26.09 1.41 -20.84
CA SER A 101 26.31 0.62 -19.61
C SER A 101 25.14 -0.32 -19.33
N ASP A 102 25.21 -1.54 -19.85
CA ASP A 102 24.38 -2.65 -19.39
C ASP A 102 24.86 -3.09 -18.01
N SER A 103 24.05 -2.86 -16.97
CA SER A 103 24.15 -3.58 -15.71
C SER A 103 22.95 -4.49 -15.56
N ALA A 104 23.08 -5.69 -16.10
CA ALA A 104 22.22 -6.81 -15.76
C ALA A 104 22.43 -7.15 -14.28
N VAL A 105 21.48 -6.76 -13.43
CA VAL A 105 21.37 -7.25 -12.04
C VAL A 105 20.42 -8.44 -12.04
N GLN A 106 20.88 -9.53 -11.43
CA GLN A 106 20.15 -10.80 -11.37
C GLN A 106 18.80 -10.63 -10.64
N SER A 107 17.73 -11.13 -11.26
CA SER A 107 16.46 -11.38 -10.58
C SER A 107 16.57 -12.65 -9.72
N GLU A 108 17.22 -12.54 -8.55
CA GLU A 108 17.16 -13.57 -7.52
C GLU A 108 15.89 -13.36 -6.67
N PRO A 109 14.98 -14.35 -6.56
CA PRO A 109 13.78 -14.20 -5.76
C PRO A 109 14.13 -14.21 -4.25
N PRO A 110 13.76 -13.19 -3.47
CA PRO A 110 14.08 -13.17 -2.05
C PRO A 110 13.33 -14.31 -1.31
N PRO A 111 14.01 -15.04 -0.41
CA PRO A 111 13.37 -16.09 0.37
C PRO A 111 12.38 -15.49 1.38
N ALA A 112 11.22 -16.14 1.47
CA ALA A 112 10.16 -16.00 2.48
C ALA A 112 10.29 -14.83 3.47
N GLU A 113 9.43 -13.81 3.29
CA GLU A 113 9.19 -12.76 4.28
C GLU A 113 8.79 -13.36 5.64
N ALA A 114 9.77 -13.54 6.52
CA ALA A 114 9.52 -13.46 7.95
C ALA A 114 8.96 -12.05 8.19
N PRO A 115 7.77 -11.88 8.79
CA PRO A 115 7.16 -10.57 8.94
C PRO A 115 8.07 -9.72 9.83
N LEU A 116 8.71 -8.72 9.21
CA LEU A 116 9.44 -7.68 9.93
C LEU A 116 8.51 -7.15 11.03
N PRO A 117 8.95 -7.11 12.30
CA PRO A 117 8.14 -6.55 13.37
C PRO A 117 8.07 -5.04 13.17
N LEU A 118 7.13 -4.61 12.33
CA LEU A 118 6.66 -3.23 12.30
C LEU A 118 6.34 -2.86 13.75
N PRO A 119 6.93 -1.79 14.31
CA PRO A 119 6.70 -1.42 15.69
C PRO A 119 5.20 -1.15 15.87
N GLN A 120 4.50 -2.08 16.50
CA GLN A 120 3.08 -2.00 16.75
C GLN A 120 2.83 -0.87 17.76
N VAL A 121 2.62 0.34 17.25
CA VAL A 121 2.14 1.47 18.04
C VAL A 121 0.74 1.09 18.55
N ARG A 122 0.67 0.60 19.78
CA ARG A 122 -0.59 0.28 20.46
C ARG A 122 -1.34 1.59 20.69
N PRO A 123 -2.56 1.77 20.16
CA PRO A 123 -3.38 2.93 20.50
C PRO A 123 -3.75 2.85 21.98
N GLY A 124 -3.59 3.95 22.70
CA GLY A 124 -3.91 4.06 24.14
C GLY A 124 -2.70 4.36 25.04
N THR A 125 -1.47 4.12 24.59
CA THR A 125 -0.29 4.74 25.22
C THR A 125 -0.06 6.09 24.57
N ALA A 126 -0.03 7.18 25.35
CA ALA A 126 0.62 8.40 24.90
C ALA A 126 2.07 8.02 24.57
N GLY A 127 2.41 7.99 23.27
CA GLY A 127 3.78 7.69 22.86
C GLY A 127 4.74 8.69 23.52
N PRO A 128 5.97 8.29 23.88
CA PRO A 128 6.95 9.24 24.38
C PRO A 128 7.02 10.42 23.39
N PRO A 129 7.01 11.68 23.90
CA PRO A 129 6.89 12.86 23.05
C PRO A 129 7.98 12.78 22.00
N ALA A 130 7.60 12.64 20.72
CA ALA A 130 8.49 12.16 19.67
C ALA A 130 9.84 12.90 19.76
N ASP A 131 10.90 12.19 20.14
CA ASP A 131 12.15 12.86 20.49
C ASP A 131 12.74 13.57 19.26
N ALA A 132 13.55 14.60 19.47
CA ALA A 132 14.17 15.33 18.37
C ALA A 132 14.98 14.39 17.43
N ALA A 133 15.51 13.28 17.95
CA ALA A 133 16.12 12.22 17.18
C ALA A 133 15.11 11.48 16.27
N ALA A 134 13.94 11.10 16.79
CA ALA A 134 12.89 10.43 16.01
C ALA A 134 12.30 11.33 14.91
N ARG A 135 12.21 12.65 15.15
CA ARG A 135 11.84 13.64 14.10
C ARG A 135 12.90 13.75 13.00
N ARG A 136 14.19 13.73 13.34
CA ARG A 136 15.28 13.72 12.35
C ARG A 136 15.32 12.44 11.54
N GLU A 137 15.11 11.29 12.17
CA GLU A 137 15.05 10.01 11.44
C GLU A 137 13.83 9.93 10.51
N LEU A 138 12.68 10.49 10.91
CA LEU A 138 11.55 10.66 9.99
C LEU A 138 11.93 11.53 8.78
N ALA A 139 12.56 12.68 9.01
CA ALA A 139 12.97 13.58 7.93
C ALA A 139 13.95 12.89 6.96
N ARG A 140 14.92 12.15 7.48
CA ARG A 140 15.85 11.32 6.69
C ARG A 140 15.13 10.25 5.89
N MET A 141 14.29 9.44 6.54
CA MET A 141 13.52 8.39 5.87
C MET A 141 12.59 8.97 4.78
N THR A 142 12.01 10.15 5.01
CA THR A 142 11.23 10.89 4.01
C THR A 142 12.11 11.31 2.83
N GLN A 143 13.31 11.85 3.07
CA GLN A 143 14.27 12.18 2.01
C GLN A 143 14.63 10.94 1.17
N ASP A 144 14.99 9.85 1.83
CA ASP A 144 15.42 8.61 1.17
C ASP A 144 14.29 8.03 0.29
N ASN A 145 13.03 8.10 0.75
CA ASN A 145 11.87 7.73 -0.07
C ASN A 145 11.69 8.65 -1.29
N PHE A 146 11.84 9.97 -1.16
CA PHE A 146 11.72 10.87 -2.31
C PHE A 146 12.83 10.63 -3.33
N VAL A 147 14.08 10.46 -2.88
CA VAL A 147 15.23 10.16 -3.75
C VAL A 147 15.04 8.81 -4.48
N GLN A 148 14.53 7.78 -3.81
CA GLN A 148 14.18 6.49 -4.44
C GLN A 148 13.10 6.62 -5.53
N ASN A 149 12.21 7.61 -5.43
CA ASN A 149 11.20 7.91 -6.45
C ASN A 149 11.71 8.91 -7.52
N GLY A 150 13.02 9.19 -7.57
CA GLY A 150 13.63 10.09 -8.54
C GLY A 150 13.41 11.58 -8.26
N LEU A 151 12.89 11.94 -7.08
CA LEU A 151 12.68 13.32 -6.66
C LEU A 151 13.90 13.79 -5.84
N ASP A 152 14.79 14.53 -6.49
CA ASP A 152 15.91 15.18 -5.82
C ASP A 152 15.42 16.35 -4.97
N MET A 153 15.36 16.13 -3.65
CA MET A 153 15.03 17.14 -2.65
C MET A 153 15.72 16.81 -1.33
N LYS A 154 15.97 17.84 -0.53
CA LYS A 154 16.57 17.70 0.81
C LYS A 154 15.50 17.87 1.87
N VAL A 155 15.41 16.93 2.80
CA VAL A 155 14.41 16.94 3.88
C VAL A 155 15.11 16.89 5.22
N SER A 156 14.84 17.85 6.09
CA SER A 156 15.53 17.99 7.39
C SER A 156 14.60 18.51 8.49
N ALA A 157 14.87 18.14 9.74
CA ALA A 157 14.07 18.56 10.89
C ALA A 157 14.78 19.69 11.67
N THR A 158 14.32 20.93 11.48
CA THR A 158 14.93 22.18 11.93
C THR A 158 14.15 22.84 13.09
N GLY A 159 14.67 23.97 13.59
CA GLY A 159 14.04 24.73 14.68
C GLY A 159 14.21 24.10 16.08
N PRO A 160 13.61 24.72 17.11
CA PRO A 160 13.63 24.18 18.48
C PRO A 160 12.99 22.79 18.52
N ASP A 161 13.60 21.88 19.27
CA ASP A 161 13.26 20.45 19.34
C ASP A 161 13.18 19.71 17.99
N SER A 162 13.72 20.28 16.90
CA SER A 162 13.53 19.78 15.53
C SER A 162 12.04 19.64 15.14
N LYS A 163 11.17 20.59 15.54
CA LYS A 163 9.71 20.59 15.29
C LYS A 163 9.28 21.17 13.94
N VAL A 164 10.19 21.80 13.20
CA VAL A 164 9.91 22.29 11.83
C VAL A 164 10.45 21.27 10.83
N MET A 165 9.64 20.87 9.86
CA MET A 165 10.10 20.05 8.73
C MET A 165 10.51 20.98 7.59
N SER A 166 11.77 20.99 7.18
CA SER A 166 12.24 21.79 6.04
C SER A 166 12.46 20.90 4.83
N ILE A 167 11.83 21.26 3.71
CA ILE A 167 11.89 20.56 2.42
C ILE A 167 12.41 21.54 1.36
N VAL A 168 13.59 21.26 0.82
CA VAL A 168 14.24 22.09 -0.21
C VAL A 168 14.27 21.32 -1.53
N PHE A 169 13.60 21.85 -2.55
CA PHE A 169 13.49 21.22 -3.87
C PHE A 169 14.60 21.71 -4.82
N SER A 170 15.08 20.84 -5.72
CA SER A 170 15.95 21.26 -6.84
C SER A 170 15.18 21.69 -8.10
N PHE A 171 13.84 21.70 -8.05
CA PHE A 171 12.93 22.02 -9.15
C PHE A 171 11.79 22.95 -8.70
N PRO A 172 11.06 23.63 -9.62
CA PRO A 172 9.96 24.53 -9.28
C PRO A 172 8.87 23.84 -8.45
N ALA A 173 8.72 24.26 -7.20
CA ALA A 173 8.08 23.41 -6.18
C ALA A 173 6.56 23.55 -6.09
N LYS A 174 5.95 24.62 -6.62
CA LYS A 174 4.55 24.99 -6.33
C LYS A 174 3.56 23.81 -6.40
N THR A 175 3.55 23.07 -7.52
CA THR A 175 2.66 21.91 -7.70
C THR A 175 2.98 20.77 -6.72
N ALA A 176 4.26 20.56 -6.40
CA ALA A 176 4.68 19.55 -5.43
C ALA A 176 4.27 19.93 -4.00
N VAL A 177 4.36 21.21 -3.63
CA VAL A 177 3.87 21.73 -2.34
C VAL A 177 2.37 21.50 -2.20
N GLU A 178 1.58 21.87 -3.21
CA GLU A 178 0.12 21.64 -3.24
C GLU A 178 -0.22 20.14 -3.09
N LEU A 179 0.49 19.25 -3.81
CA LEU A 179 0.31 17.79 -3.72
C LEU A 179 0.73 17.20 -2.36
N ILE A 180 1.84 17.66 -1.78
CA ILE A 180 2.32 17.20 -0.47
C ILE A 180 1.35 17.64 0.63
N VAL A 181 0.88 18.89 0.59
CA VAL A 181 -0.07 19.47 1.54
C VAL A 181 -1.44 18.81 1.44
N GLY A 182 -1.96 18.57 0.23
CA GLY A 182 -3.22 17.83 0.03
C GLY A 182 -3.12 16.33 0.34
N GLY A 183 -1.90 15.81 0.54
CA GLY A 183 -1.62 14.40 0.78
C GLY A 183 -1.71 13.97 2.25
N PRO A 184 -1.31 12.71 2.56
CA PRO A 184 -1.26 12.21 3.93
C PRO A 184 -0.08 12.76 4.75
N PHE A 185 0.89 13.42 4.12
CA PHE A 185 2.17 13.78 4.73
C PHE A 185 2.04 14.74 5.93
N PRO A 186 1.25 15.84 5.89
CA PRO A 186 1.14 16.73 7.04
C PRO A 186 0.50 16.07 8.26
N ARG A 187 -0.38 15.08 8.04
CA ARG A 187 -0.96 14.26 9.12
C ARG A 187 0.09 13.35 9.78
N GLN A 188 1.04 12.82 9.00
CA GLN A 188 2.18 12.06 9.53
C GLN A 188 3.13 12.98 10.32
N CYS A 189 3.39 14.19 9.84
CA CYS A 189 4.14 15.21 10.58
C CYS A 189 3.44 15.58 11.90
N ARG A 190 2.12 15.81 11.90
CA ARG A 190 1.31 16.06 13.11
C ARG A 190 1.45 14.94 14.13
N ALA A 191 1.29 13.68 13.70
CA ALA A 191 1.43 12.50 14.56
C ALA A 191 2.85 12.31 15.13
N ARG A 192 3.86 13.01 14.60
CA ARG A 192 5.26 13.01 15.05
C ARG A 192 5.63 14.32 15.77
N GLY A 193 4.65 15.16 16.09
CA GLY A 193 4.82 16.39 16.87
C GLY A 193 5.56 17.51 16.12
N PHE A 194 5.51 17.53 14.80
CA PHE A 194 5.93 18.70 14.02
C PHE A 194 4.84 19.79 14.10
N THR A 195 5.27 21.05 14.06
CA THR A 195 4.39 22.23 14.13
C THR A 195 4.20 22.91 12.77
N SER A 196 5.21 22.89 11.91
CA SER A 196 5.13 23.44 10.56
C SER A 196 5.99 22.66 9.56
N ILE A 197 5.70 22.88 8.27
CA ILE A 197 6.49 22.39 7.14
C ILE A 197 6.89 23.61 6.30
N ASP A 198 8.20 23.87 6.23
CA ASP A 198 8.80 24.96 5.46
C ASP A 198 9.32 24.39 4.13
N PHE A 199 8.67 24.79 3.04
CA PHE A 199 9.01 24.42 1.66
C PHE A 199 9.82 25.54 1.01
N VAL A 200 10.92 25.22 0.32
CA VAL A 200 11.77 26.19 -0.39
C VAL A 200 12.14 25.65 -1.76
N ASP A 201 11.94 26.44 -2.81
CA ASP A 201 12.29 26.09 -4.18
C ASP A 201 13.63 26.72 -4.65
N PRO A 202 14.18 26.33 -5.82
CA PRO A 202 15.46 26.84 -6.27
C PRO A 202 15.41 28.29 -6.79
N SER A 203 14.21 28.88 -6.93
CA SER A 203 14.04 30.31 -7.25
C SER A 203 14.08 31.20 -6.00
N GLY A 204 14.07 30.58 -4.80
CA GLY A 204 13.99 31.27 -3.52
C GLY A 204 12.57 31.54 -3.04
N ALA A 205 11.55 31.10 -3.79
CA ALA A 205 10.17 31.13 -3.31
C ALA A 205 10.00 30.11 -2.17
N ALA A 206 9.27 30.51 -1.14
CA ALA A 206 9.06 29.70 0.04
C ALA A 206 7.58 29.65 0.45
N TRP A 207 7.18 28.54 1.05
CA TRP A 207 5.86 28.37 1.64
C TRP A 207 5.99 27.75 3.02
N VAL A 208 5.12 28.15 3.95
CA VAL A 208 4.98 27.51 5.25
C VAL A 208 3.60 26.89 5.33
N TYR A 209 3.55 25.60 5.61
CA TYR A 209 2.34 24.93 6.05
C TYR A 209 2.31 24.87 7.57
N ASP A 210 1.33 25.51 8.18
CA ASP A 210 1.05 25.39 9.61
C ASP A 210 0.20 24.14 9.87
N ILE A 211 0.76 23.19 10.61
CA ILE A 211 0.12 21.90 10.90
C ILE A 211 -1.01 22.06 11.94
N ALA A 212 -1.04 23.15 12.71
CA ALA A 212 -2.11 23.39 13.70
C ALA A 212 -3.35 24.03 13.07
N THR A 213 -3.18 24.88 12.05
CA THR A 213 -4.28 25.58 11.37
C THR A 213 -4.64 24.98 10.01
N ASP A 214 -3.87 24.02 9.51
CA ASP A 214 -3.96 23.42 8.17
C ASP A 214 -3.89 24.45 7.02
N GLN A 215 -3.17 25.56 7.25
CA GLN A 215 -3.02 26.68 6.31
C GLN A 215 -1.66 26.66 5.60
N LEU A 216 -1.66 26.90 4.28
CA LEU A 216 -0.47 27.12 3.46
C LEU A 216 -0.29 28.61 3.18
N THR A 217 0.83 29.18 3.62
CA THR A 217 1.16 30.60 3.44
C THR A 217 2.42 30.73 2.57
N ALA A 218 2.38 31.53 1.51
CA ALA A 218 3.57 31.91 0.75
C ALA A 218 4.36 33.01 1.48
N LYS A 219 5.70 32.96 1.40
CA LYS A 219 6.65 33.95 1.92
C LYS A 219 7.32 34.72 0.80
#